data_AF-A0A7G5ELW7-F1
#
_entry.id   AF-A0A7G5ELW7-F1
#
_cell.length_a   1.000
_cell.length_b   1.000
_cell.length_c   1.000
_cell.angle_alpha   90.00
_cell.angle_beta   90.00
_cell.angle_gamma   90.00
#
_symmetry.space_group_name_H-M   'P 1'
#
loop_
_entity.id
_entity.type
_entity.pdbx_description
1 polymer ?
#
loop_
_entity_poly.entity_id
_entity_poly.type
_entity_poly.pdbx_seq_one_letter_code
_entity_poly.pdbx_strand_id
1 'polypeptide(L)'
;MQRLPTHSRSTKNGIYRKASPIEALMVRQSMQADVVNLGLHCMMTDHQTAQPELLARLAYLLGMGAEIARAIPVAGNNRPGLHQALATVVGMAVDGHRWDASWGAQLSLAADISIDLFCSYSNLARRFEPGARLLSHDVMAGTVRADVIKPLEFSAESMEA
;
A
#
# COMPACT_ATOMS: atom_id res chain seq x y z
N MET A 1 10.05 -8.68 32.30
CA MET A 1 10.00 -9.45 31.04
C MET A 1 8.56 -9.47 30.53
N GLN A 2 8.22 -8.58 29.59
CA GLN A 2 6.89 -8.54 28.98
C GLN A 2 6.86 -9.54 27.82
N ARG A 3 5.96 -10.53 27.89
CA ARG A 3 5.76 -11.52 26.82
C ARG A 3 5.08 -10.85 25.64
N LEU A 4 5.70 -10.89 24.46
CA LEU A 4 5.04 -10.50 23.21
C LEU A 4 3.82 -11.43 22.97
N PRO A 5 2.65 -10.88 22.61
CA PRO A 5 1.50 -11.70 22.26
C PRO A 5 1.73 -12.37 20.90
N THR A 6 1.71 -13.70 20.89
CA THR A 6 1.78 -14.55 19.71
C THR A 6 0.58 -14.33 18.79
N HIS A 7 0.86 -14.07 17.50
CA HIS A 7 -0.08 -13.68 16.45
C HIS A 7 -1.22 -14.68 16.14
N SER A 8 -1.24 -15.86 16.76
CA SER A 8 -2.21 -16.92 16.48
C SER A 8 -3.60 -16.69 17.10
N ARG A 9 -3.75 -15.78 18.08
CA ARG A 9 -5.06 -15.52 18.74
C ARG A 9 -5.89 -14.39 18.15
N SER A 10 -5.35 -13.60 17.22
CA SER A 10 -6.02 -12.37 16.73
C SER A 10 -7.16 -12.61 15.73
N THR A 11 -7.31 -13.83 15.20
CA THR A 11 -8.38 -14.17 14.25
C THR A 11 -9.68 -14.59 14.94
N LYS A 12 -9.68 -14.80 16.28
CA LYS A 12 -10.86 -15.27 17.03
C LYS A 12 -11.70 -14.18 17.70
N ASN A 13 -11.19 -12.95 17.80
CA ASN A 13 -11.96 -11.82 18.33
C ASN A 13 -12.18 -10.82 17.19
N GLY A 14 -13.43 -10.42 16.94
CA GLY A 14 -13.88 -9.54 15.85
C GLY A 14 -13.35 -8.10 15.89
N ILE A 15 -12.02 -7.94 15.94
CA ILE A 15 -11.33 -6.65 16.05
C ILE A 15 -11.28 -5.95 14.67
N TYR A 16 -11.44 -6.70 13.57
CA TYR A 16 -11.47 -6.15 12.21
C TYR A 16 -12.69 -6.65 11.44
N ARG A 17 -13.74 -5.82 11.39
CA ARG A 17 -14.94 -6.11 10.60
C ARG A 17 -14.70 -5.73 9.15
N LYS A 18 -14.72 -6.72 8.26
CA LYS A 18 -14.78 -6.50 6.81
C LYS A 18 -16.10 -5.79 6.47
N ALA A 19 -16.05 -4.80 5.59
CA ALA A 19 -17.25 -4.14 5.06
C ALA A 19 -18.17 -5.18 4.39
N SER A 20 -19.47 -4.91 4.35
CA SER A 20 -20.36 -5.76 3.56
C SER A 20 -19.98 -5.67 2.08
N PRO A 21 -20.24 -6.73 1.28
CA PRO A 21 -19.90 -6.72 -0.15
C PRO A 21 -20.51 -5.54 -0.92
N ILE A 22 -21.72 -5.12 -0.55
CA ILE A 22 -22.40 -3.98 -1.18
C ILE A 22 -21.72 -2.66 -0.81
N GLU A 23 -21.38 -2.44 0.46
CA GLU A 23 -20.65 -1.23 0.88
C GLU A 23 -19.28 -1.14 0.19
N ALA A 24 -18.54 -2.24 0.13
CA ALA A 24 -17.24 -2.28 -0.55
C ALA A 24 -17.37 -1.99 -2.05
N LEU A 25 -18.40 -2.53 -2.70
CA LEU A 25 -18.68 -2.28 -4.11
C LEU A 25 -19.05 -0.82 -4.37
N MET A 26 -19.89 -0.22 -3.53
CA MET A 26 -20.28 1.20 -3.66
C MET A 26 -19.08 2.13 -3.54
N VAL A 27 -18.19 1.89 -2.56
CA VAL A 27 -16.96 2.68 -2.41
C VAL A 27 -16.06 2.50 -3.64
N ARG A 28 -15.85 1.25 -4.10
CA ARG A 28 -15.05 0.98 -5.30
C ARG A 28 -15.60 1.68 -6.54
N GLN A 29 -16.92 1.66 -6.73
CA GLN A 29 -17.57 2.33 -7.86
C GLN A 29 -17.35 3.85 -7.79
N SER A 30 -17.43 4.45 -6.61
CA SER A 30 -17.16 5.89 -6.44
C SER A 30 -15.73 6.29 -6.78
N MET A 31 -14.77 5.35 -6.66
CA MET A 31 -13.36 5.58 -6.94
C MET A 31 -12.94 5.15 -8.36
N GLN A 32 -13.82 4.49 -9.13
CA GLN A 32 -13.44 3.77 -10.35
C GLN A 32 -12.68 4.62 -11.37
N ALA A 33 -13.11 5.87 -11.59
CA ALA A 33 -12.43 6.78 -12.50
C ALA A 33 -10.99 7.07 -12.04
N ASP A 34 -10.79 7.32 -10.75
CA ASP A 34 -9.47 7.60 -10.17
C ASP A 34 -8.55 6.38 -10.25
N VAL A 35 -9.08 5.18 -10.03
CA VAL A 35 -8.33 3.92 -10.15
C VAL A 35 -7.86 3.69 -11.58
N VAL A 36 -8.78 3.79 -12.55
CA VAL A 36 -8.45 3.59 -13.97
C VAL A 36 -7.43 4.63 -14.44
N ASN A 37 -7.65 5.90 -14.08
CA ASN A 37 -6.73 6.98 -14.44
C ASN A 37 -5.34 6.78 -13.83
N LEU A 38 -5.25 6.32 -12.58
CA LEU A 38 -3.96 6.04 -11.94
C LEU A 38 -3.23 4.86 -12.60
N GLY A 39 -3.94 3.77 -12.91
CA GLY A 39 -3.36 2.62 -13.60
C GLY A 39 -2.87 2.97 -14.99
N LEU A 40 -3.66 3.74 -15.76
CA LEU A 40 -3.23 4.26 -17.06
C LEU A 40 -2.00 5.17 -16.92
N HIS A 41 -1.97 6.03 -15.91
CA HIS A 41 -0.82 6.89 -15.65
C HIS A 41 0.44 6.04 -15.40
N CYS A 42 0.36 5.03 -14.53
CA CYS A 42 1.48 4.11 -14.30
C CYS A 42 1.98 3.42 -15.58
N MET A 43 1.09 3.07 -16.51
CA MET A 43 1.44 2.35 -17.73
C MET A 43 1.96 3.23 -18.86
N MET A 44 1.54 4.50 -18.90
CA MET A 44 1.81 5.41 -20.01
C MET A 44 2.90 6.44 -19.70
N THR A 45 3.28 6.60 -18.43
CA THR A 45 4.35 7.52 -18.05
C THR A 45 5.69 7.08 -18.61
N ASP A 46 6.33 8.01 -19.31
CA ASP A 46 7.66 7.81 -19.88
C ASP A 46 8.73 7.61 -18.79
N HIS A 47 9.67 6.70 -19.08
CA HIS A 47 10.80 6.42 -18.21
C HIS A 47 11.64 7.68 -17.94
N GLN A 48 12.17 7.80 -16.71
CA GLN A 48 13.01 8.90 -16.24
C GLN A 48 12.34 10.28 -16.19
N THR A 49 11.03 10.37 -16.43
CA THR A 49 10.29 11.61 -16.22
C THR A 49 10.08 11.88 -14.72
N ALA A 50 10.15 13.14 -14.33
CA ALA A 50 9.88 13.56 -12.96
C ALA A 50 8.37 13.51 -12.69
N GLN A 51 7.96 12.72 -11.70
CA GLN A 51 6.55 12.43 -11.44
C GLN A 51 6.16 12.54 -9.96
N PRO A 52 6.35 13.70 -9.31
CA PRO A 52 6.11 13.85 -7.89
C PRO A 52 4.66 13.57 -7.49
N GLU A 53 3.68 14.01 -8.29
CA GLU A 53 2.26 13.79 -8.00
C GLU A 53 1.86 12.31 -8.11
N LEU A 54 2.37 11.61 -9.11
CA LEU A 54 2.09 10.17 -9.29
C LEU A 54 2.69 9.38 -8.13
N LEU A 55 3.97 9.63 -7.81
CA LEU A 55 4.65 8.95 -6.71
C LEU A 55 3.99 9.26 -5.37
N ALA A 56 3.55 10.49 -5.12
CA ALA A 56 2.83 10.85 -3.89
C ALA A 56 1.48 10.13 -3.77
N ARG A 57 0.72 10.02 -4.87
CA ARG A 57 -0.56 9.28 -4.89
C ARG A 57 -0.34 7.78 -4.66
N LEU A 58 0.69 7.20 -5.28
CA LEU A 58 1.05 5.80 -5.06
C LEU A 58 1.51 5.57 -3.62
N ALA A 59 2.36 6.43 -3.07
CA ALA A 59 2.80 6.32 -1.68
C ALA A 59 1.64 6.32 -0.68
N TYR A 60 0.61 7.14 -0.92
CA TYR A 60 -0.62 7.14 -0.13
C TYR A 60 -1.36 5.79 -0.19
N LEU A 61 -1.66 5.32 -1.41
CA LEU A 61 -2.44 4.09 -1.60
C LEU A 61 -1.68 2.85 -1.12
N LEU A 62 -0.42 2.70 -1.54
CA LEU A 62 0.43 1.57 -1.18
C LEU A 62 0.76 1.58 0.31
N GLY A 63 0.94 2.77 0.92
CA GLY A 63 1.13 2.92 2.37
C GLY A 63 -0.05 2.37 3.15
N MET A 64 -1.28 2.73 2.75
CA MET A 64 -2.49 2.16 3.36
C MET A 64 -2.59 0.65 3.11
N GLY A 65 -2.39 0.20 1.87
CA GLY A 65 -2.48 -1.21 1.50
C GLY A 65 -1.50 -2.08 2.28
N ALA A 66 -0.24 -1.64 2.41
CA ALA A 66 0.80 -2.34 3.14
C ALA A 66 0.49 -2.44 4.64
N GLU A 67 0.00 -1.37 5.27
CA GLU A 67 -0.37 -1.39 6.69
C GLU A 67 -1.60 -2.27 6.95
N ILE A 68 -2.62 -2.23 6.08
CA ILE A 68 -3.77 -3.14 6.18
C ILE A 68 -3.29 -4.58 6.03
N ALA A 69 -2.51 -4.90 4.99
CA ALA A 69 -1.99 -6.25 4.75
C ALA A 69 -1.04 -6.75 5.86
N ARG A 70 -0.42 -5.85 6.63
CA ARG A 70 0.34 -6.19 7.82
C ARG A 70 -0.55 -6.50 9.02
N ALA A 71 -1.68 -5.82 9.14
CA ALA A 71 -2.59 -5.93 10.29
C ALA A 71 -3.50 -7.17 10.22
N ILE A 72 -3.78 -7.70 9.02
CA ILE A 72 -4.69 -8.83 8.82
C ILE A 72 -4.11 -9.89 7.86
N PRO A 73 -4.51 -11.16 7.99
CA PRO A 73 -4.25 -12.16 6.96
C PRO A 73 -4.96 -11.77 5.65
N VAL A 74 -4.19 -11.53 4.60
CA VAL A 74 -4.70 -11.24 3.25
C VAL A 74 -4.55 -12.47 2.36
N ALA A 75 -5.52 -12.69 1.48
CA ALA A 75 -5.43 -13.77 0.48
C ALA A 75 -4.19 -13.59 -0.39
N GLY A 76 -3.50 -14.69 -0.71
CA GLY A 76 -2.31 -14.68 -1.56
C GLY A 76 -1.03 -14.12 -0.91
N ASN A 77 -1.04 -13.78 0.39
CA ASN A 77 0.09 -13.16 1.08
C ASN A 77 0.64 -11.92 0.33
N ASN A 78 -0.24 -10.99 -0.04
CA ASN A 78 0.15 -9.77 -0.79
C ASN A 78 1.06 -8.80 0.01
N ARG A 79 1.33 -9.08 1.29
CA ARG A 79 2.13 -8.22 2.16
C ARG A 79 3.54 -7.93 1.61
N PRO A 80 4.33 -8.91 1.15
CA PRO A 80 5.66 -8.63 0.62
C PRO A 80 5.61 -7.81 -0.67
N GLY A 81 4.67 -8.11 -1.56
CA GLY A 81 4.50 -7.39 -2.82
C GLY A 81 4.11 -5.93 -2.62
N LEU A 82 3.14 -5.64 -1.74
CA LEU A 82 2.72 -4.27 -1.43
C LEU A 82 3.84 -3.47 -0.75
N HIS A 83 4.59 -4.12 0.14
CA HIS A 83 5.72 -3.47 0.79
C HIS A 83 6.85 -3.18 -0.19
N GLN A 84 7.19 -4.13 -1.07
CA GLN A 84 8.19 -3.92 -2.12
C GLN A 84 7.77 -2.77 -3.06
N ALA A 85 6.50 -2.76 -3.49
CA ALA A 85 5.97 -1.68 -4.32
C ALA A 85 6.11 -0.31 -3.63
N LEU A 86 5.78 -0.22 -2.34
CA LEU A 86 5.94 1.01 -1.55
C LEU A 86 7.42 1.42 -1.43
N ALA A 87 8.31 0.48 -1.16
CA ALA A 87 9.75 0.73 -1.08
C ALA A 87 10.30 1.25 -2.43
N THR A 88 9.85 0.68 -3.55
CA THR A 88 10.21 1.15 -4.89
C THR A 88 9.74 2.58 -5.12
N VAL A 89 8.49 2.92 -4.80
CA VAL A 89 7.96 4.28 -4.96
C VAL A 89 8.74 5.30 -4.15
N VAL A 90 9.08 4.96 -2.90
CA VAL A 90 9.93 5.81 -2.06
C VAL A 90 11.35 5.92 -2.63
N GLY A 91 11.90 4.83 -3.16
CA GLY A 91 13.20 4.82 -3.84
C GLY A 91 13.22 5.78 -5.03
N MET A 92 12.20 5.74 -5.90
CA MET A 92 12.05 6.67 -7.03
C MET A 92 11.92 8.12 -6.57
N ALA A 93 11.19 8.37 -5.48
CA ALA A 93 11.06 9.71 -4.91
C ALA A 93 12.39 10.25 -4.38
N VAL A 94 13.17 9.42 -3.68
CA VAL A 94 14.52 9.76 -3.21
C VAL A 94 15.48 9.99 -4.37
N ASP A 95 15.33 9.26 -5.47
CA ASP A 95 16.13 9.41 -6.70
C ASP A 95 15.69 10.61 -7.58
N GLY A 96 15.07 11.64 -6.97
CA GLY A 96 14.65 12.85 -7.67
C GLY A 96 13.34 12.68 -8.46
N HIS A 97 12.42 11.88 -7.93
CA HIS A 97 11.10 11.59 -8.51
C HIS A 97 11.15 10.96 -9.90
N ARG A 98 12.23 10.24 -10.20
CA ARG A 98 12.44 9.63 -11.52
C ARG A 98 11.59 8.38 -11.66
N TRP A 99 10.61 8.44 -12.55
CA TRP A 99 9.74 7.31 -12.83
C TRP A 99 10.50 6.15 -13.51
N ASP A 100 10.36 4.95 -12.98
CA ASP A 100 10.83 3.73 -13.64
C ASP A 100 9.67 2.98 -14.31
N ALA A 101 9.62 3.04 -15.65
CA ALA A 101 8.55 2.44 -16.43
C ALA A 101 8.54 0.90 -16.33
N SER A 102 9.65 0.25 -15.96
CA SER A 102 9.66 -1.21 -15.77
C SER A 102 8.75 -1.66 -14.61
N TRP A 103 8.43 -0.75 -13.70
CA TRP A 103 7.57 -1.00 -12.55
C TRP A 103 6.11 -0.66 -12.79
N GLY A 104 5.75 0.00 -13.90
CA GLY A 104 4.41 0.54 -14.12
C GLY A 104 3.29 -0.48 -13.95
N ALA A 105 3.43 -1.67 -14.54
CA ALA A 105 2.44 -2.74 -14.42
C ALA A 105 2.31 -3.26 -12.98
N GLN A 106 3.43 -3.42 -12.28
CA GLN A 106 3.44 -3.92 -10.90
C GLN A 106 2.88 -2.89 -9.91
N LEU A 107 3.19 -1.60 -10.11
CA LEU A 107 2.67 -0.51 -9.28
C LEU A 107 1.17 -0.29 -9.51
N SER A 108 0.70 -0.42 -10.76
CA SER A 108 -0.73 -0.42 -11.08
C SER A 108 -1.47 -1.55 -10.34
N LEU A 109 -0.96 -2.78 -10.41
CA LEU A 109 -1.55 -3.92 -9.70
C LEU A 109 -1.53 -3.73 -8.18
N ALA A 110 -0.42 -3.23 -7.64
CA ALA A 110 -0.29 -2.98 -6.20
C ALA A 110 -1.27 -1.90 -5.72
N ALA A 111 -1.52 -0.86 -6.54
CA ALA A 111 -2.54 0.14 -6.27
C ALA A 111 -3.95 -0.47 -6.25
N ASP A 112 -4.30 -1.31 -7.23
CA ASP A 112 -5.58 -2.02 -7.29
C ASP A 112 -5.82 -2.87 -6.03
N ILE A 113 -4.82 -3.67 -5.64
CA ILE A 113 -4.89 -4.48 -4.41
C ILE A 113 -5.07 -3.58 -3.18
N SER A 114 -4.37 -2.45 -3.13
CA SER A 114 -4.49 -1.50 -2.01
C SER A 114 -5.88 -0.88 -1.91
N ILE A 115 -6.50 -0.56 -3.05
CA ILE A 115 -7.88 -0.04 -3.11
C ILE A 115 -8.87 -1.12 -2.66
N ASP A 116 -8.68 -2.38 -3.04
CA ASP A 116 -9.51 -3.48 -2.60
C ASP A 116 -9.45 -3.71 -1.10
N LEU A 117 -8.24 -3.62 -0.53
CA LEU A 117 -8.04 -3.67 0.92
C LEU A 117 -8.68 -2.48 1.62
N PHE A 118 -8.53 -1.27 1.07
CA PHE A 118 -9.16 -0.06 1.58
C PHE A 118 -10.69 -0.19 1.63
N CYS A 119 -11.32 -0.58 0.52
CA CYS A 119 -12.77 -0.74 0.43
C CYS A 119 -13.28 -1.85 1.36
N SER A 120 -12.52 -2.94 1.48
CA SER A 120 -12.89 -4.07 2.34
C SER A 120 -12.71 -3.79 3.83
N TYR A 121 -11.77 -2.92 4.21
CA TYR A 121 -11.35 -2.70 5.61
C TYR A 121 -11.30 -1.21 5.97
N SER A 122 -12.36 -0.46 5.65
CA SER A 122 -12.45 0.99 5.86
C SER A 122 -12.13 1.46 7.29
N ASN A 123 -12.45 0.67 8.31
CA ASN A 123 -12.10 0.97 9.71
C ASN A 123 -10.58 0.95 9.96
N LEU A 124 -9.87 0.00 9.34
CA LEU A 124 -8.41 -0.06 9.38
C LEU A 124 -7.79 1.05 8.55
N ALA A 125 -8.33 1.28 7.36
CA ALA A 125 -7.89 2.37 6.50
C ALA A 125 -7.92 3.71 7.26
N ARG A 126 -9.02 4.06 7.93
CA ARG A 126 -9.13 5.28 8.75
C ARG A 126 -8.06 5.39 9.84
N ARG A 127 -7.61 4.26 10.39
CA ARG A 127 -6.56 4.24 11.41
C ARG A 127 -5.17 4.53 10.83
N PHE A 128 -4.88 4.06 9.63
CA PHE A 128 -3.57 4.20 8.98
C PHE A 128 -3.46 5.40 8.05
N GLU A 129 -4.60 5.99 7.67
CA GLU A 129 -4.71 7.12 6.77
C GLU A 129 -3.79 8.30 7.14
N PRO A 130 -3.66 8.74 8.42
CA PRO A 130 -2.79 9.87 8.74
C PRO A 130 -1.32 9.60 8.42
N GLY A 131 -0.85 8.36 8.63
CA GLY A 131 0.53 7.97 8.34
C GLY A 131 0.79 7.90 6.83
N ALA A 132 -0.16 7.33 6.07
CA ALA A 132 -0.08 7.30 4.61
C ALA A 132 -0.14 8.70 4.00
N ARG A 133 -0.94 9.61 4.57
CA ARG A 133 -1.02 11.02 4.16
C ARG A 133 0.28 11.76 4.43
N LEU A 134 0.88 11.57 5.60
CA LEU A 134 2.18 12.17 5.93
C LEU A 134 3.26 11.72 4.94
N LEU A 135 3.36 10.41 4.68
CA LEU A 135 4.31 9.88 3.71
C LEU A 135 4.08 10.45 2.31
N SER A 136 2.83 10.52 1.85
CA SER A 136 2.47 11.12 0.57
C SER A 136 2.90 12.59 0.47
N HIS A 137 2.70 13.35 1.55
CA HIS A 137 3.14 14.74 1.62
C HIS A 137 4.67 14.85 1.56
N ASP A 138 5.40 14.02 2.29
CA ASP A 138 6.87 14.02 2.28
C ASP A 138 7.45 13.60 0.92
N VAL A 139 6.79 12.65 0.24
CA VAL A 139 7.11 12.29 -1.15
C VAL A 139 6.87 13.49 -2.06
N MET A 140 5.70 14.12 -1.99
CA MET A 140 5.37 15.28 -2.82
C MET A 140 6.35 16.45 -2.61
N ALA A 141 6.77 16.69 -1.36
CA ALA A 141 7.70 17.75 -1.02
C ALA A 141 9.18 17.41 -1.34
N GLY A 142 9.48 16.16 -1.72
CA GLY A 142 10.85 15.69 -1.93
C GLY A 142 11.68 15.62 -0.64
N THR A 143 11.02 15.52 0.52
CA THR A 143 11.67 15.46 1.84
C THR A 143 11.75 14.03 2.39
N VAL A 144 11.14 13.07 1.69
CA VAL A 144 11.16 11.67 2.08
C VAL A 144 12.58 11.11 2.12
N ARG A 145 12.87 10.28 3.12
CA ARG A 145 14.17 9.62 3.30
C ARG A 145 14.08 8.15 2.94
N ALA A 146 15.19 7.59 2.44
CA ALA A 146 15.26 6.18 2.06
C ALA A 146 14.99 5.19 3.21
N ASP A 147 15.23 5.59 4.46
CA ASP A 147 15.05 4.75 5.65
C ASP A 147 13.62 4.75 6.21
N VAL A 148 12.69 5.49 5.59
CA VAL A 148 11.29 5.56 6.04
C VAL A 148 10.56 4.22 5.89
N ILE A 149 10.93 3.41 4.89
CA ILE A 149 10.40 2.07 4.68
C ILE A 149 11.38 1.06 5.27
N LYS A 150 11.04 0.51 6.43
CA LYS A 150 11.87 -0.52 7.08
C LYS A 150 11.84 -1.82 6.29
N PRO A 151 12.97 -2.54 6.15
CA PRO A 151 12.99 -3.85 5.51
C PRO A 151 11.96 -4.82 6.12
N LEU A 152 11.40 -5.71 5.30
CA LEU A 152 10.58 -6.80 5.81
C LEU A 152 11.43 -7.79 6.58
N GLU A 153 11.19 -7.89 7.88
CA GLU A 153 11.64 -9.03 8.66
C GLU A 153 10.67 -10.19 8.43
N PHE A 154 11.13 -11.21 7.70
CA PHE A 154 10.41 -12.47 7.58
C PHE A 154 10.68 -13.32 8.82
N SER A 155 9.65 -13.65 9.61
CA SER A 155 9.79 -14.68 10.62
C SER A 155 9.89 -16.04 9.92
N ALA A 156 10.94 -16.81 10.25
CA ALA A 156 11.26 -18.11 9.66
C ALA A 156 10.13 -19.15 9.76
N GLU A 157 9.11 -18.92 10.61
CA GLU A 157 7.92 -19.77 10.75
C GLU A 157 6.98 -19.78 9.51
N SER A 158 7.24 -18.95 8.50
CA SER A 158 6.37 -18.79 7.32
C SER A 158 6.76 -19.68 6.12
N MET A 159 7.84 -20.47 6.23
CA MET A 159 8.41 -21.26 5.14
C MET A 159 8.09 -22.77 5.19
N GLU A 160 7.30 -23.24 6.17
CA GLU A 160 6.88 -24.65 6.29
C GLU A 160 5.36 -24.83 6.17
N ALA A 161 4.77 -24.42 5.04
CA ALA A 161 3.40 -24.77 4.68
C ALA A 161 3.29 -25.11 3.19
#